data_AF-A0A6S6TX82-F1
#
_entry.id   AF-A0A6S6TX82-F1
#
_cell.length_a   1.000
_cell.length_b   1.000
_cell.length_c   1.000
_cell.angle_alpha   90.00
_cell.angle_beta   90.00
_cell.angle_gamma   90.00
#
_symmetry.space_group_name_H-M   'P 1'
#
loop_
_entity.id
_entity.type
_entity.pdbx_description
1 polymer ?
#
loop_
_entity_poly.entity_id
_entity_poly.type
_entity_poly.pdbx_seq_one_letter_code
_entity_poly.pdbx_strand_id
1 'polypeptide(L)'
;MLPILNSSDGSDEKRLRESFAKLNERDKETLLRFTDFLVASSEPEYPMGEFPDPEAIVRPEQESVVKAIKRLAATYPMINRDKLLHQTSDLMTAHLINGRAATEVIDELQQLFADHYAQLKQEFEQNC
;
A
#
# COMPACT_ATOMS: atom_id res chain seq x y z
N MET A 1 2.98 22.15 23.03
CA MET A 1 3.61 22.83 21.87
C MET A 1 3.10 22.11 20.64
N LEU A 2 2.35 22.80 19.77
CA LEU A 2 1.82 22.24 18.53
C LEU A 2 2.91 22.30 17.45
N PRO A 3 3.05 21.28 16.58
CA PRO A 3 4.06 21.30 15.53
C PRO A 3 3.72 22.39 14.50
N ILE A 4 4.74 23.13 14.10
CA ILE A 4 4.66 24.17 13.08
C ILE A 4 4.44 23.48 11.74
N LEU A 5 3.27 23.67 11.13
CA LEU A 5 3.03 23.31 9.74
C LEU A 5 4.04 24.07 8.88
N ASN A 6 4.85 23.30 8.17
CA ASN A 6 5.94 23.74 7.32
C ASN A 6 5.45 24.80 6.31
N SER A 7 5.88 26.05 6.46
CA SER A 7 5.47 27.19 5.62
C SER A 7 5.93 27.12 4.15
N SER A 8 6.53 26.02 3.70
CA SER A 8 7.08 25.85 2.35
C SER A 8 6.09 25.33 1.31
N ASP A 9 4.99 24.69 1.73
CA ASP A 9 4.02 24.07 0.81
C ASP A 9 3.37 25.12 -0.12
N GLY A 10 2.96 26.26 0.44
CA GLY A 10 2.38 27.35 -0.34
C GLY A 10 3.37 28.13 -1.22
N SER A 11 4.66 28.16 -0.87
CA SER A 11 5.68 28.83 -1.69
C SER A 11 6.11 27.99 -2.89
N ASP A 12 6.21 26.68 -2.71
CA ASP A 12 6.62 25.76 -3.76
C ASP A 12 5.49 25.52 -4.77
N GLU A 13 4.24 25.43 -4.31
CA GLU A 13 3.06 25.35 -5.19
C GLU A 13 2.95 26.59 -6.10
N LYS A 14 3.16 27.79 -5.54
CA LYS A 14 3.14 29.03 -6.31
C LYS A 14 4.24 29.05 -7.38
N ARG A 15 5.46 28.64 -7.01
CA ARG A 15 6.61 28.58 -7.93
C ARG A 15 6.37 27.59 -9.07
N LEU A 16 5.73 26.45 -8.79
CA LEU A 16 5.36 25.45 -9.78
C LEU A 16 4.35 26.01 -10.79
N ARG A 17 3.30 26.68 -10.31
CA ARG A 17 2.29 27.31 -11.19
C ARG A 17 2.89 28.38 -12.09
N GLU A 18 3.72 29.26 -11.54
CA GLU A 18 4.41 30.30 -12.31
C GLU A 18 5.37 29.73 -13.35
N SER A 19 6.05 28.63 -13.03
CA SER A 19 6.95 27.95 -13.96
C SER A 19 6.17 27.23 -15.07
N PHE A 20 5.10 26.50 -14.72
CA PHE A 20 4.24 25.80 -15.66
C PHE A 20 3.60 26.74 -16.68
N ALA A 21 3.17 27.93 -16.26
CA ALA A 21 2.62 28.95 -17.15
C ALA A 21 3.62 29.40 -18.24
N LYS A 22 4.92 29.35 -17.96
CA LYS A 22 6.00 29.77 -18.88
C LYS A 22 6.48 28.64 -19.81
N LEU A 23 6.08 27.40 -19.58
CA LEU A 23 6.48 26.26 -20.40
C LEU A 23 5.74 26.24 -21.75
N ASN A 24 6.42 25.73 -22.79
CA ASN A 24 5.77 25.39 -24.05
C ASN A 24 4.92 24.12 -23.90
N GLU A 25 4.09 23.80 -24.90
CA GLU A 25 3.15 22.68 -24.83
C GLU A 25 3.82 21.32 -24.65
N ARG A 26 4.96 21.08 -25.32
CA ARG A 26 5.73 19.84 -25.21
C ARG A 26 6.28 19.63 -23.80
N ASP A 27 6.78 20.69 -23.19
CA ASP A 27 7.36 20.62 -21.84
C ASP A 27 6.26 20.48 -20.77
N LYS A 28 5.09 21.10 -20.99
CA LYS A 28 3.90 20.87 -20.14
C LYS A 28 3.45 19.42 -20.17
N GLU A 29 3.37 18.82 -21.36
CA GLU A 29 3.00 17.41 -21.51
C GLU A 29 4.01 16.49 -20.82
N THR A 30 5.31 16.80 -20.95
CA THR A 30 6.38 16.05 -20.29
C THR A 30 6.27 16.13 -18.77
N LEU A 31 6.00 17.32 -18.22
CA LEU A 31 5.80 17.50 -16.79
C LEU A 31 4.60 16.71 -16.28
N LEU A 32 3.47 16.74 -17.00
CA LEU A 32 2.27 15.98 -16.61
C LEU A 32 2.53 14.47 -16.59
N ARG A 33 3.21 13.93 -17.61
CA ARG A 33 3.61 12.51 -17.61
C ARG A 33 4.52 12.16 -16.43
N PHE A 34 5.41 13.08 -16.04
CA PHE A 34 6.28 12.88 -14.90
C PHE A 34 5.51 12.97 -13.58
N THR A 35 4.54 13.88 -13.44
CA THR A 35 3.67 13.91 -12.26
C THR A 35 2.82 12.65 -12.14
N ASP A 36 2.29 12.15 -13.24
CA ASP A 36 1.54 10.88 -13.25
C ASP A 36 2.44 9.71 -12.81
N PHE A 37 3.68 9.68 -13.30
CA PHE A 37 4.68 8.71 -12.86
C PHE A 37 5.00 8.83 -11.37
N LEU A 38 5.20 10.05 -10.85
CA LEU A 38 5.48 10.27 -9.44
C LEU A 38 4.29 9.89 -8.56
N VAL A 39 3.06 10.22 -8.96
CA VAL A 39 1.84 9.81 -8.24
C VAL A 39 1.68 8.29 -8.24
N ALA A 40 1.98 7.62 -9.36
CA ALA A 40 1.93 6.16 -9.46
C ALA A 40 3.07 5.46 -8.70
N SER A 41 4.21 6.14 -8.54
CA SER A 41 5.41 5.61 -7.87
C SER A 41 5.52 6.03 -6.41
N SER A 42 4.75 7.02 -5.97
CA SER A 42 4.68 7.42 -4.56
C SER A 42 3.97 6.29 -3.83
N GLU A 43 4.72 5.59 -2.99
CA GLU A 43 4.11 4.88 -1.88
C GLU A 43 3.32 5.93 -1.06
N PRO A 44 2.15 5.58 -0.52
CA PRO A 44 1.36 6.49 0.30
C PRO A 44 2.27 7.10 1.37
N GLU A 45 2.41 8.43 1.34
CA GLU A 45 3.05 9.18 2.42
C GLU A 45 2.19 9.02 3.67
N TYR A 46 2.49 8.01 4.48
CA TYR A 46 2.02 7.97 5.85
C TYR A 46 2.64 9.17 6.58
N PRO A 47 1.86 9.93 7.38
CA PRO A 47 2.42 11.03 8.14
C PRO A 47 3.65 10.52 8.90
N MET A 48 4.76 11.28 8.80
CA MET A 48 6.14 11.00 9.22
C MET A 48 6.36 10.64 10.72
N GLY A 49 5.45 9.90 11.34
CA GLY A 49 5.55 9.46 12.72
C GLY A 49 4.66 8.27 13.09
N GLU A 50 3.74 7.82 12.22
CA GLU A 50 2.84 6.70 12.55
C GLU A 50 2.73 5.72 11.37
N PHE A 51 3.13 4.47 11.61
CA PHE A 51 2.89 3.38 10.69
C PHE A 51 1.39 3.05 10.70
N PRO A 52 0.73 2.89 9.54
CA PRO A 52 -0.71 2.69 9.46
C PRO A 52 -1.14 1.42 10.17
N ASP A 53 -2.15 1.52 11.04
CA ASP A 53 -2.78 0.34 11.62
C ASP A 53 -3.67 -0.39 10.61
N PRO A 54 -3.74 -1.72 10.68
CA PRO A 54 -4.61 -2.51 9.82
C PRO A 54 -6.09 -2.24 10.07
N GLU A 55 -6.89 -2.19 9.00
CA GLU A 55 -8.34 -2.01 9.11
C GLU A 55 -9.01 -3.25 9.72
N ALA A 56 -9.85 -3.04 10.75
CA ALA A 56 -10.56 -4.10 11.47
C ALA A 56 -11.73 -4.70 10.66
N ILE A 57 -11.43 -5.42 9.58
CA ILE A 57 -12.42 -6.09 8.71
C ILE A 57 -12.68 -7.51 9.22
N VAL A 58 -13.88 -7.74 9.74
CA VAL A 58 -14.31 -9.01 10.33
C VAL A 58 -14.37 -10.13 9.28
N ARG A 59 -13.95 -11.34 9.67
CA ARG A 59 -14.05 -12.55 8.85
C ARG A 59 -15.52 -12.98 8.71
N PRO A 60 -16.05 -13.15 7.49
CA PRO A 60 -17.39 -13.70 7.28
C PRO A 60 -17.45 -15.21 7.56
N GLU A 61 -18.60 -15.71 8.01
CA GLU A 61 -18.78 -17.13 8.43
C GLU A 61 -18.49 -18.15 7.32
N GLN A 62 -18.85 -17.80 6.07
CA GLN A 62 -18.51 -18.60 4.89
C GLN A 62 -17.62 -17.79 3.96
N GLU A 63 -16.31 -18.01 4.08
CA GLU A 63 -15.29 -17.31 3.31
C GLU A 63 -14.58 -18.28 2.36
N SER A 64 -14.41 -17.87 1.10
CA SER A 64 -13.52 -18.56 0.15
C SER A 64 -12.13 -17.94 0.20
N VAL A 65 -11.11 -18.70 -0.18
CA VAL A 65 -9.71 -18.23 -0.22
C VAL A 65 -9.56 -16.92 -1.01
N VAL A 66 -10.25 -16.78 -2.15
CA VAL A 66 -10.27 -15.56 -2.96
C VAL A 66 -10.86 -14.36 -2.19
N LYS A 67 -11.96 -14.57 -1.45
CA LYS A 67 -12.58 -13.53 -0.63
C LYS A 67 -11.69 -13.15 0.55
N ALA A 68 -11.01 -14.11 1.16
CA ALA A 68 -10.03 -13.85 2.20
C ALA A 68 -8.85 -13.01 1.70
N ILE A 69 -8.29 -13.31 0.53
CA ILE A 69 -7.22 -12.48 -0.06
C ILE A 69 -7.70 -11.05 -0.29
N LYS A 70 -8.92 -10.86 -0.82
CA LYS A 70 -9.49 -9.52 -1.01
C LYS A 70 -9.70 -8.79 0.32
N ARG A 71 -10.22 -9.48 1.34
CA ARG A 71 -10.42 -8.93 2.68
C ARG A 71 -9.09 -8.55 3.32
N LEU A 72 -8.09 -9.44 3.29
CA LEU A 72 -6.76 -9.20 3.87
C LEU A 72 -6.02 -8.07 3.14
N ALA A 73 -6.15 -7.99 1.82
CA ALA A 73 -5.60 -6.85 1.07
C ALA A 73 -6.26 -5.51 1.45
N ALA A 74 -7.54 -5.51 1.83
CA ALA A 74 -8.21 -4.33 2.35
C ALA A 74 -7.84 -4.04 3.83
N THR A 75 -7.61 -5.09 4.63
CA THR A 75 -7.12 -4.96 6.02
C THR A 75 -5.72 -4.36 6.08
N TYR A 76 -4.85 -4.68 5.11
CA TYR A 76 -3.45 -4.23 5.08
C TYR A 76 -3.15 -3.44 3.79
N PRO A 77 -3.70 -2.23 3.61
CA PRO A 77 -3.52 -1.45 2.37
C PRO A 77 -2.06 -1.03 2.12
N MET A 78 -1.24 -0.97 3.16
CA MET A 78 0.20 -0.72 3.13
C MET A 78 1.04 -1.88 2.60
N ILE A 79 0.51 -3.09 2.53
CA ILE A 79 1.26 -4.23 1.99
C ILE A 79 1.11 -4.25 0.47
N ASN A 80 2.24 -4.14 -0.24
CA ASN A 80 2.24 -4.24 -1.70
C ASN A 80 1.77 -5.64 -2.14
N ARG A 81 0.65 -5.67 -2.85
CA ARG A 81 -0.02 -6.88 -3.32
C ARG A 81 0.84 -7.71 -4.28
N ASP A 82 1.74 -7.07 -5.03
CA ASP A 82 2.64 -7.76 -5.95
C ASP A 82 3.67 -8.62 -5.21
N LYS A 83 4.11 -8.21 -4.01
CA LYS A 83 5.00 -9.01 -3.16
C LYS A 83 4.33 -10.28 -2.63
N LEU A 84 3.01 -10.24 -2.44
CA LEU A 84 2.21 -11.37 -1.93
C LEU A 84 1.70 -12.30 -3.03
N LEU A 85 1.76 -11.88 -4.30
CA LEU A 85 1.17 -12.60 -5.43
C LEU A 85 1.83 -13.98 -5.66
N HIS A 86 3.12 -14.09 -5.40
CA HIS A 86 3.86 -15.35 -5.47
C HIS A 86 3.41 -16.32 -4.36
N GLN A 87 3.39 -15.87 -3.10
CA GLN A 87 3.04 -16.71 -1.95
C GLN A 87 1.55 -17.08 -1.93
N THR A 88 0.67 -16.18 -2.37
CA THR A 88 -0.76 -16.48 -2.54
C THR A 88 -1.03 -17.47 -3.67
N SER A 89 -0.24 -17.43 -4.75
CA SER A 89 -0.34 -18.42 -5.84
C SER A 89 0.08 -19.82 -5.39
N ASP A 90 1.11 -19.94 -4.56
CA ASP A 90 1.53 -21.22 -3.98
C ASP A 90 0.45 -21.79 -3.05
N LEU A 91 -0.16 -20.95 -2.20
CA LEU A 91 -1.26 -21.35 -1.31
C LEU A 91 -2.53 -21.76 -2.09
N MET A 92 -2.87 -21.05 -3.17
CA MET A 92 -3.96 -21.46 -4.07
C MET A 92 -3.67 -22.80 -4.76
N THR A 93 -2.43 -23.02 -5.20
CA THR A 93 -2.00 -24.28 -5.82
C THR A 93 -2.08 -25.42 -4.81
N ALA A 94 -1.65 -25.21 -3.57
CA ALA A 94 -1.77 -26.19 -2.49
C ALA A 94 -3.24 -26.51 -2.13
N HIS A 95 -4.12 -25.51 -2.16
CA HIS A 95 -5.57 -25.72 -1.96
C HIS A 95 -6.18 -26.61 -3.06
N LEU A 96 -5.84 -26.34 -4.32
CA LEU A 96 -6.40 -27.03 -5.49
C LEU A 96 -5.81 -28.43 -5.69
N ILE A 97 -4.51 -28.62 -5.41
CA ILE A 97 -3.81 -29.89 -5.66
C ILE A 97 -3.90 -30.83 -4.46
N ASN A 98 -3.75 -30.32 -3.23
CA ASN A 98 -3.74 -31.16 -2.03
C ASN A 98 -5.11 -31.27 -1.34
N GLY A 99 -6.14 -30.60 -1.86
CA GLY A 99 -7.51 -30.66 -1.33
C GLY A 99 -7.65 -30.09 0.10
N ARG A 100 -6.75 -29.19 0.50
CA ARG A 100 -6.75 -28.60 1.85
C ARG A 100 -8.02 -27.79 2.10
N ALA A 101 -8.54 -27.80 3.32
CA ALA A 101 -9.75 -27.06 3.64
C ALA A 101 -9.51 -25.55 3.47
N ALA A 102 -10.50 -24.84 2.91
CA ALA A 102 -10.39 -23.40 2.69
C ALA A 102 -10.12 -22.64 3.99
N THR A 103 -10.62 -23.12 5.13
CA THR A 103 -10.39 -22.53 6.45
C THR A 103 -8.91 -22.53 6.84
N GLU A 104 -8.21 -23.65 6.66
CA GLU A 104 -6.78 -23.76 7.01
C GLU A 104 -5.92 -22.83 6.14
N VAL A 105 -6.23 -22.75 4.84
CA VAL A 105 -5.53 -21.86 3.90
C VAL A 105 -5.78 -20.39 4.25
N ILE A 106 -6.99 -20.05 4.71
CA ILE A 106 -7.33 -18.70 5.15
C ILE A 106 -6.56 -18.33 6.43
N ASP A 107 -6.43 -19.26 7.38
CA ASP A 107 -5.69 -19.03 8.62
C ASP A 107 -4.19 -18.82 8.35
N GLU A 108 -3.61 -19.59 7.41
CA GLU A 108 -2.23 -19.39 6.95
C GLU A 108 -2.04 -18.04 6.24
N LEU A 109 -2.99 -17.64 5.39
CA LEU A 109 -2.99 -16.31 4.77
C LEU A 109 -3.06 -15.20 5.82
N GLN A 110 -3.85 -15.37 6.89
CA GLN A 110 -3.91 -14.40 7.97
C GLN A 110 -2.58 -14.23 8.68
N GLN A 111 -1.89 -15.34 8.98
CA GLN A 111 -0.55 -15.29 9.57
C GLN A 111 0.45 -14.62 8.64
N LEU A 112 0.45 -15.00 7.35
CA LEU A 112 1.36 -14.41 6.36
C LEU A 112 1.23 -12.88 6.29
N PHE A 113 0.00 -12.36 6.23
CA PHE A 113 -0.24 -10.92 6.19
C PHE A 113 0.17 -10.24 7.51
N ALA A 114 -0.08 -10.85 8.66
CA ALA A 114 0.32 -10.32 9.96
C ALA A 114 1.85 -10.27 10.13
N ASP A 115 2.57 -11.29 9.65
CA ASP A 115 4.03 -11.36 9.69
C ASP A 115 4.65 -10.28 8.79
N HIS A 116 4.14 -10.12 7.55
CA HIS A 116 4.58 -9.05 6.65
C HIS A 116 4.31 -7.66 7.23
N TYR A 117 3.16 -7.45 7.88
CA TYR A 117 2.87 -6.21 8.58
C TYR A 117 3.88 -5.94 9.71
N ALA A 118 4.14 -6.93 10.55
CA ALA A 118 5.10 -6.80 11.65
C ALA A 118 6.50 -6.47 11.15
N GLN A 119 6.94 -7.12 10.06
CA GLN A 119 8.23 -6.84 9.44
C GLN A 119 8.29 -5.42 8.87
N LEU A 120 7.27 -4.98 8.11
CA LEU A 120 7.23 -3.62 7.57
C LEU A 120 7.19 -2.56 8.67
N LYS A 121 6.44 -2.81 9.75
CA LYS A 121 6.40 -1.92 10.91
C LYS A 121 7.77 -1.83 11.58
N GLN A 122 8.45 -2.97 11.74
CA GLN A 122 9.78 -3.03 12.32
C GLN A 122 10.82 -2.31 11.43
N GLU A 123 10.74 -2.47 10.10
CA GLU A 123 11.60 -1.75 9.15
C GLU A 123 11.34 -0.24 9.17
N PHE A 124 10.08 0.18 9.33
CA PHE A 124 9.72 1.58 9.50
C PHE A 124 10.29 2.16 10.81
N GLU A 125 10.13 1.44 11.93
CA GLU A 125 10.67 1.85 13.24
C GLU A 125 12.21 1.91 13.28
N GLN A 126 12.91 1.10 12.48
CA GLN A 126 14.38 1.12 12.39
C GLN A 126 14.93 2.23 11.48
N ASN A 127 14.11 2.73 10.56
CA ASN A 127 14.49 3.76 9.58
C ASN A 127 14.03 5.18 9.96
N CYS A 128 13.31 5.34 11.08
CA CYS A 128 12.99 6.62 11.72
C CYS A 128 13.97 6.96 12.84
#